data_AF-A0A645IXE4-F1
#
_entry.id   AF-A0A645IXE4-F1
#
_cell.length_a   1.000
_cell.length_b   1.000
_cell.length_c   1.000
_cell.angle_alpha   90.00
_cell.angle_beta   90.00
_cell.angle_gamma   90.00
#
_symmetry.space_group_name_H-M   'P 1'
#
loop_
_entity.id
_entity.type
_entity.pdbx_description
1 polymer ?
#
loop_
_entity_poly.entity_id
_entity_poly.type
_entity_poly.pdbx_seq_one_letter_code
_entity_poly.pdbx_strand_id
1 'polypeptide(L)'
;MGAYITGTLLGTVFNSLMASAMLAVGWLHPFSLAMAAGTGSASMMSAALAPLVEAYANQPDMLSKIQAYAATSQVLTSADGLYMSLFVGIPVTNWMYNKLKRNKTAPAGKAAASK
;
A
#
# COMPACT_ATOMS: atom_id res chain seq x y z
N MET A 1 -5.99 -12.55 8.53
CA MET A 1 -6.81 -12.14 7.37
C MET A 1 -7.86 -11.09 7.71
N GLY A 2 -8.63 -11.22 8.79
CA GLY A 2 -9.61 -10.19 9.21
C GLY A 2 -9.01 -8.78 9.35
N ALA A 3 -7.94 -8.62 10.14
CA ALA A 3 -7.28 -7.32 10.32
C ALA A 3 -6.74 -6.71 9.01
N TYR A 4 -6.31 -7.54 8.05
CA TYR A 4 -5.85 -7.08 6.73
C TYR A 4 -7.02 -6.56 5.87
N ILE A 5 -8.15 -7.27 5.88
CA ILE A 5 -9.37 -6.86 5.16
C ILE A 5 -9.92 -5.57 5.79
N THR A 6 -10.06 -5.53 7.11
CA THR A 6 -10.56 -4.35 7.83
C THR A 6 -9.64 -3.15 7.62
N GLY A 7 -8.32 -3.34 7.66
CA GLY A 7 -7.34 -2.28 7.39
C GLY A 7 -7.39 -1.79 5.95
N THR A 8 -7.57 -2.69 4.98
CA THR A 8 -7.69 -2.31 3.56
C THR A 8 -8.98 -1.55 3.29
N LEU A 9 -10.10 -1.96 3.88
CA LEU A 9 -11.40 -1.30 3.72
C LEU A 9 -11.46 0.07 4.42
N LEU A 10 -10.93 0.18 5.64
CA LEU A 10 -10.83 1.48 6.30
C LEU A 10 -9.84 2.39 5.57
N GLY A 11 -8.72 1.82 5.12
CA GLY A 11 -7.70 2.52 4.35
C GLY A 11 -8.25 3.06 3.02
N THR A 12 -8.99 2.26 2.25
CA THR A 12 -9.58 2.71 0.97
C THR A 12 -10.52 3.89 1.16
N VAL A 13 -11.40 3.85 2.16
CA VAL A 13 -12.32 4.95 2.47
C VAL A 13 -11.55 6.22 2.84
N PHE A 14 -10.56 6.09 3.72
CA PHE A 14 -9.73 7.22 4.14
C PHE A 14 -8.94 7.81 2.97
N ASN A 15 -8.32 6.97 2.14
CA ASN A 15 -7.48 7.41 1.03
C ASN A 15 -8.30 8.08 -0.07
N SER A 16 -9.52 7.59 -0.33
CA SER A 16 -10.45 8.21 -1.27
C SER A 16 -10.88 9.61 -0.81
N LEU A 17 -11.25 9.75 0.47
CA LEU A 17 -11.58 11.06 1.05
C LEU A 17 -10.39 12.02 1.04
N MET A 18 -9.20 11.53 1.36
CA MET A 18 -7.98 12.34 1.34
C MET A 18 -7.64 12.78 -0.09
N ALA A 19 -7.73 11.89 -1.08
CA ALA A 19 -7.49 12.22 -2.48
C ALA A 19 -8.45 13.31 -2.98
N SER A 20 -9.73 13.22 -2.63
CA SER A 20 -10.73 14.25 -2.92
C SER A 20 -10.40 15.59 -2.24
N ALA A 21 -9.98 15.56 -0.97
CA ALA A 21 -9.58 16.78 -0.25
C ALA A 21 -8.32 17.41 -0.85
N MET A 22 -7.31 16.61 -1.22
CA MET A 22 -6.07 17.10 -1.83
C MET A 22 -6.30 17.65 -3.25
N LEU A 23 -7.24 17.08 -4.01
CA LEU A 23 -7.72 17.67 -5.26
C LEU A 23 -8.38 19.03 -5.04
N ALA A 24 -9.20 19.16 -3.98
CA ALA A 24 -9.86 20.42 -3.66
C ALA A 24 -8.88 21.52 -3.22
N VAL A 25 -7.75 21.17 -2.60
CA VAL A 25 -6.68 22.12 -2.22
C VAL A 25 -5.90 22.62 -3.45
N GLY A 26 -5.82 21.84 -4.54
CA GLY A 26 -5.27 22.27 -5.83
C GLY A 26 -3.77 22.59 -5.86
N TRP A 27 -3.04 22.41 -4.76
CA TRP A 27 -1.61 22.73 -4.65
C TRP A 27 -0.69 21.66 -5.23
N LEU A 28 -1.17 20.43 -5.39
CA LEU A 28 -0.35 19.29 -5.82
C LEU A 28 -0.58 18.97 -7.29
N HIS A 29 0.51 18.67 -7.99
CA HIS A 29 0.44 18.26 -9.39
C HIS A 29 -0.32 16.92 -9.52
N PRO A 30 -1.20 16.74 -10.53
CA PRO A 30 -2.00 15.52 -10.68
C PRO A 30 -1.17 14.24 -10.75
N PHE A 31 0.03 14.28 -11.35
CA PHE A 31 0.95 13.14 -11.36
C PHE A 31 1.48 12.77 -9.97
N SER A 32 1.69 13.75 -9.08
CA SER A 32 2.14 13.48 -7.71
C SER A 32 1.02 12.84 -6.89
N LEU A 33 -0.23 13.28 -7.05
CA LEU A 33 -1.38 12.60 -6.44
C LEU A 33 -1.56 11.18 -7.00
N ALA A 34 -1.37 11.00 -8.32
CA ALA A 34 -1.43 9.69 -8.95
C ALA A 34 -0.39 8.72 -8.37
N MET A 35 0.85 9.19 -8.20
CA MET A 35 1.91 8.42 -7.54
C MET A 35 1.59 8.14 -6.08
N ALA A 36 1.02 9.10 -5.34
CA ALA A 36 0.60 8.90 -3.96
C ALA A 36 -0.51 7.83 -3.85
N ALA A 37 -1.48 7.86 -4.77
CA ALA A 37 -2.55 6.87 -4.84
C ALA A 37 -2.05 5.47 -5.20
N GLY A 38 -0.90 5.35 -5.89
CA GLY A 38 -0.24 4.08 -6.17
C GLY A 38 0.36 3.40 -4.93
N THR A 39 0.47 4.09 -3.80
CA THR A 39 0.96 3.49 -2.55
C THR A 39 -0.13 2.65 -1.88
N GLY A 40 0.08 1.32 -1.81
CA GLY A 40 -0.82 0.40 -1.12
C GLY A 40 -1.21 -0.82 -1.96
N SER A 41 -2.40 -1.35 -1.69
CA SER A 41 -2.96 -2.48 -2.45
C SER A 41 -3.66 -1.98 -3.72
N ALA A 42 -3.80 -2.85 -4.73
CA ALA A 42 -4.50 -2.54 -5.99
C ALA A 42 -5.92 -1.98 -5.75
N SER A 43 -6.63 -2.51 -4.75
CA SER A 43 -7.96 -2.03 -4.36
C SER A 43 -7.93 -0.61 -3.79
N MET A 44 -6.89 -0.28 -3.01
CA MET A 44 -6.68 1.02 -2.40
C MET A 44 -6.26 2.08 -3.42
N MET A 45 -5.45 1.67 -4.40
CA MET A 45 -5.11 2.51 -5.54
C MET A 45 -6.35 2.88 -6.36
N SER A 46 -7.19 1.91 -6.76
CA SER A 46 -8.39 2.20 -7.54
C SER A 46 -9.36 3.15 -6.83
N ALA A 47 -9.52 3.01 -5.51
CA ALA A 47 -10.39 3.90 -4.73
C ALA A 47 -9.85 5.33 -4.61
N ALA A 48 -8.53 5.49 -4.52
CA ALA A 48 -7.87 6.80 -4.44
C ALA A 48 -7.68 7.48 -5.80
N LEU A 49 -7.62 6.72 -6.89
CA LEU A 49 -7.63 7.26 -8.25
C LEU A 49 -9.01 7.71 -8.71
N ALA A 50 -10.10 7.15 -8.17
CA ALA A 50 -11.45 7.47 -8.62
C ALA A 50 -11.76 8.98 -8.64
N PRO A 51 -11.43 9.77 -7.60
CA PRO A 51 -11.64 11.22 -7.60
C PRO A 51 -10.79 11.95 -8.67
N LEU A 52 -9.56 11.49 -8.94
CA LEU A 52 -8.71 12.06 -9.99
C LEU A 52 -9.28 11.78 -11.38
N VAL A 53 -9.71 10.54 -11.62
CA VAL A 53 -10.31 10.13 -12.89
C VAL A 53 -11.56 10.95 -13.18
N GLU A 54 -12.39 11.20 -12.17
CA GLU A 54 -13.58 12.04 -12.29
C GLU A 54 -13.23 13.52 -12.54
N ALA A 55 -12.26 14.08 -11.80
CA ALA A 55 -11.82 15.47 -11.96
C ALA A 55 -11.18 15.76 -13.34
N TYR A 56 -10.49 14.78 -13.93
CA TYR A 56 -9.79 14.91 -15.22
C TYR A 56 -10.49 14.16 -16.36
N ALA A 57 -11.79 13.82 -16.22
CA ALA A 57 -12.55 13.06 -17.22
C ALA A 57 -12.56 13.72 -18.61
N ASN A 58 -12.41 15.04 -18.68
CA ASN A 58 -12.37 15.81 -19.94
C ASN A 58 -11.00 15.78 -20.65
N GLN A 59 -9.97 15.14 -20.07
CA GLN A 59 -8.61 15.08 -20.62
C GLN A 59 -8.08 13.63 -20.66
N PRO A 60 -8.39 12.86 -21.72
CA PRO A 60 -8.04 11.43 -21.80
C PRO A 60 -6.53 11.16 -21.82
N ASP A 61 -5.74 12.05 -22.43
CA ASP A 61 -4.27 11.94 -22.43
C ASP A 61 -3.64 12.12 -21.04
N MET A 62 -4.31 12.85 -20.15
CA MET A 62 -3.82 13.03 -18.79
C MET A 62 -4.19 11.82 -17.93
N LEU A 63 -5.36 11.23 -18.19
CA LEU A 63 -5.87 10.06 -17.48
C LEU A 63 -4.98 8.83 -17.70
N SER A 64 -4.56 8.59 -18.95
CA SER A 64 -3.65 7.50 -19.29
C SER A 64 -2.31 7.63 -18.57
N LYS A 65 -1.76 8.85 -18.49
CA LYS A 65 -0.54 9.14 -17.74
C LYS A 65 -0.73 8.94 -16.24
N ILE A 66 -1.80 9.47 -15.65
CA ILE A 66 -2.13 9.30 -14.23
C ILE A 66 -2.20 7.82 -13.86
N GLN A 67 -2.92 7.02 -14.64
CA GLN A 67 -3.03 5.57 -14.42
C GLN A 67 -1.68 4.86 -14.57
N ALA A 68 -0.89 5.22 -15.57
CA ALA A 68 0.45 4.67 -15.77
C ALA A 68 1.36 4.98 -14.58
N TYR A 69 1.40 6.23 -14.11
CA TYR A 69 2.19 6.65 -12.93
C TYR A 69 1.74 5.90 -11.67
N ALA A 70 0.43 5.82 -11.43
CA ALA A 70 -0.11 5.09 -10.28
C ALA A 70 0.27 3.60 -10.31
N ALA A 71 0.10 2.94 -11.46
CA ALA A 71 0.45 1.54 -11.64
C ALA A 71 1.96 1.29 -11.45
N THR A 72 2.82 2.16 -12.02
CA THR A 72 4.26 2.10 -11.81
C THR A 72 4.63 2.26 -10.33
N SER A 73 4.01 3.20 -9.62
CA SER A 73 4.22 3.38 -8.18
C SER A 73 3.78 2.17 -7.35
N GLN A 74 2.67 1.54 -7.71
CA GLN A 74 2.21 0.32 -7.04
C GLN A 74 3.21 -0.82 -7.22
N VAL A 75 3.75 -0.98 -8.44
CA VAL A 75 4.79 -1.99 -8.70
C VAL A 75 6.05 -1.70 -7.90
N LEU A 76 6.56 -0.46 -7.90
CA LEU A 76 7.71 -0.07 -7.09
C LEU A 76 7.45 -0.37 -5.60
N THR A 77 6.35 0.13 -5.05
CA THR A 77 5.98 -0.08 -3.64
C THR A 77 5.90 -1.56 -3.29
N SER A 78 5.37 -2.39 -4.19
CA SER A 78 5.30 -3.85 -3.96
C SER A 78 6.68 -4.52 -3.98
N ALA A 79 7.58 -4.08 -4.88
CA ALA A 79 8.95 -4.56 -4.94
C ALA A 79 9.74 -4.13 -3.70
N ASP A 80 9.70 -2.84 -3.35
CA ASP A 80 10.32 -2.28 -2.16
C ASP A 80 9.77 -2.94 -0.88
N GLY A 81 8.45 -3.17 -0.82
CA GLY A 81 7.80 -3.83 0.31
C GLY A 81 8.25 -5.28 0.49
N LEU A 82 8.52 -6.00 -0.61
CA LEU A 82 9.10 -7.34 -0.55
C LEU A 82 10.51 -7.30 0.05
N TYR A 83 11.37 -6.40 -0.44
CA TYR A 83 12.73 -6.26 0.07
C TYR A 83 12.74 -5.83 1.54
N MET A 84 11.90 -4.86 1.92
CA MET A 84 11.74 -4.43 3.32
C MET A 84 11.25 -5.57 4.22
N SER A 85 10.32 -6.40 3.74
CA SER A 85 9.85 -7.56 4.51
C SER A 85 10.96 -8.59 4.72
N LEU A 86 11.83 -8.79 3.72
CA LEU A 86 12.95 -9.72 3.81
C LEU A 86 14.04 -9.21 4.78
N PHE A 87 14.46 -7.95 4.62
CA PHE A 87 15.60 -7.40 5.37
C PHE A 87 15.22 -6.82 6.73
N VAL A 88 14.03 -6.26 6.89
CA VAL A 88 13.55 -5.67 8.15
C VAL A 88 12.49 -6.54 8.80
N GLY A 89 11.55 -7.07 8.02
CA GLY A 89 10.45 -7.89 8.53
C GLY A 89 10.95 -9.15 9.24
N ILE A 90 11.89 -9.90 8.65
CA ILE A 90 12.45 -11.11 9.27
C ILE A 90 13.19 -10.84 10.59
N PRO A 91 14.18 -9.91 10.68
CA PRO A 91 14.87 -9.66 11.95
C PRO A 91 13.95 -9.07 13.02
N VAL A 92 13.02 -8.18 12.64
CA VAL A 92 12.02 -7.65 13.59
C VAL A 92 11.10 -8.75 14.08
N THR A 93 10.65 -9.66 13.20
CA THR A 93 9.82 -10.80 13.58
C THR A 93 10.57 -11.72 14.54
N ASN A 94 11.84 -12.05 14.27
CA ASN A 94 12.66 -12.85 15.19
C ASN A 94 12.88 -12.15 16.54
N TRP A 95 13.12 -10.84 16.55
CA TRP A 95 13.24 -10.05 17.78
C TRP A 95 11.95 -10.05 18.58
N MET A 96 10.83 -9.78 17.93
CA MET A 96 9.51 -9.72 18.55
C MET A 96 9.10 -11.10 19.07
N TYR A 97 9.38 -12.15 18.31
CA TYR A 97 9.18 -13.54 18.72
C TYR A 97 10.00 -13.88 19.96
N ASN A 98 11.31 -13.56 20.00
CA ASN A 98 12.14 -13.81 21.18
C ASN A 98 11.68 -13.02 22.41
N LYS A 99 11.21 -11.79 22.21
CA LYS A 99 10.72 -10.93 23.29
C LYS A 99 9.38 -11.39 23.86
N LEU A 100 8.47 -11.89 23.01
CA LEU A 100 7.19 -12.49 23.44
C LEU A 100 7.36 -13.92 24.00
N LYS A 101 8.24 -14.74 23.43
CA LYS A 101 8.53 -16.10 23.94
C LYS A 101 9.13 -16.10 25.34
N ARG A 102 9.73 -14.99 25.79
CA ARG A 102 10.21 -14.87 27.17
C ARG A 102 9.10 -15.06 28.21
N ASN A 103 7.82 -14.97 27.82
CA ASN A 103 6.69 -15.13 28.73
C ASN A 103 5.83 -16.40 28.54
N LYS A 104 6.10 -17.29 27.56
CA LYS A 104 5.46 -18.63 27.51
C LYS A 104 6.41 -19.67 26.89
N THR A 105 6.62 -20.74 27.65
CA THR A 105 7.34 -21.99 27.35
C THR A 105 7.23 -22.48 25.89
N ALA A 106 8.36 -23.01 25.37
CA ALA A 106 8.62 -23.60 24.04
C ALA A 106 7.66 -24.76 23.62
N PRO A 107 7.78 -25.39 22.42
CA PRO A 107 8.30 -24.99 21.10
C PRO A 107 7.29 -25.27 19.94
N ALA A 108 7.45 -24.67 18.76
CA ALA A 108 6.91 -25.24 17.50
C ALA A 108 7.64 -24.69 16.28
N GLY A 109 8.13 -25.59 15.41
CA GLY A 109 8.31 -25.29 13.99
C GLY A 109 9.73 -25.22 13.44
N LYS A 110 10.57 -26.26 13.64
CA LYS A 110 11.52 -26.66 12.59
C LYS A 110 10.70 -27.11 11.37
N ALA A 111 10.49 -26.26 10.37
CA ALA A 111 9.88 -26.67 9.10
C ALA A 111 10.26 -25.71 7.96
N ALA A 112 11.54 -25.63 7.62
CA ALA A 112 12.02 -25.15 6.31
C ALA A 112 13.51 -25.48 6.12
N ALA A 113 13.90 -26.73 6.33
CA ALA A 113 15.21 -27.24 5.91
C ALA A 113 15.15 -28.77 5.89
N SER A 114 14.83 -29.35 4.73
CA SER A 114 15.27 -30.68 4.29
C SER A 114 14.49 -31.13 3.06
N LYS A 115 14.96 -30.75 1.87
CA LYS A 115 15.42 -31.62 0.76
C LYS A 115 15.44 -30.84 -0.54
#